data_AF-A0A3D0VYE1-F1
#
_entry.id   AF-A0A3D0VYE1-F1
#
_cell.length_a   1.000
_cell.length_b   1.000
_cell.length_c   1.000
_cell.angle_alpha   90.00
_cell.angle_beta   90.00
_cell.angle_gamma   90.00
#
_symmetry.space_group_name_H-M   'P 1'
#
loop_
_entity.id
_entity.type
_entity.pdbx_description
1 polymer ?
#
loop_
_entity_poly.entity_id
_entity_poly.type
_entity_poly.pdbx_seq_one_letter_code
_entity_poly.pdbx_strand_id
1 'polypeptide(L)'
;MNLQQTIQSIQPLDTDAMETAAGRWDSIAKPLHSLGLLEEAIIRIAGMQKTAQVSLSPRALLVFCADNGVVAQGVTQTDQSVTAIVTENFTLGKTSSCVMAKKAGVDLIPVDIGVA
;
A
#
# COMPACT_ATOMS: atom_id res chain seq x y z
N MET A 1 15.93 -12.70 7.22
CA MET A 1 14.76 -12.65 8.13
C MET A 1 13.80 -13.74 7.67
N ASN A 2 13.38 -14.63 8.56
CA ASN A 2 12.37 -15.66 8.26
C ASN A 2 10.98 -15.25 8.77
N LEU A 3 9.94 -16.01 8.45
CA LEU A 3 8.56 -15.69 8.82
C LEU A 3 8.38 -15.45 10.33
N GLN A 4 8.98 -16.31 11.17
CA GLN A 4 8.86 -16.20 12.63
C GLN A 4 9.52 -14.92 13.16
N GLN A 5 10.72 -14.61 12.67
CA GLN A 5 11.42 -13.37 13.01
C GLN A 5 10.62 -12.13 12.59
N THR A 6 10.01 -12.15 11.41
CA THR A 6 9.16 -11.05 10.94
C THR A 6 7.95 -10.83 11.85
N ILE A 7 7.23 -11.90 12.21
CA ILE A 7 6.07 -11.80 13.10
C ILE A 7 6.47 -11.22 14.46
N GLN A 8 7.58 -11.69 15.03
CA GLN A 8 8.09 -11.19 16.31
C GLN A 8 8.54 -9.72 16.26
N SER A 9 8.90 -9.21 15.08
CA SER A 9 9.33 -7.82 14.92
C SER A 9 8.18 -6.81 14.90
N ILE A 10 6.91 -7.25 14.75
CA ILE A 10 5.75 -6.36 14.74
C ILE A 10 5.56 -5.75 16.13
N GLN A 11 5.53 -4.42 16.19
CA GLN A 11 5.34 -3.67 17.43
C GLN A 11 3.99 -2.93 17.41
N PRO A 12 3.40 -2.64 18.59
CA PRO A 12 2.28 -1.71 18.69
C PRO A 12 2.62 -0.32 18.14
N LEU A 13 1.57 0.46 17.85
CA LEU A 13 1.73 1.87 17.49
C LEU A 13 2.31 2.66 18.67
N ASP A 14 3.11 3.68 18.36
CA ASP A 14 3.65 4.62 19.34
C ASP A 14 2.58 5.66 19.73
N THR A 15 2.10 5.59 20.97
CA THR A 15 1.03 6.47 21.47
C THR A 15 1.49 7.90 21.67
N ASP A 16 2.75 8.12 22.07
CA ASP A 16 3.29 9.46 22.32
C ASP A 16 3.44 10.22 21.00
N ALA A 17 3.88 9.54 19.95
CA ALA A 17 3.92 10.08 18.59
C ALA A 17 2.51 10.41 18.06
N MET A 18 1.51 9.56 18.36
CA MET A 18 0.12 9.80 17.99
C MET A 18 -0.47 11.02 18.71
N GLU A 19 -0.27 11.15 20.03
CA GLU A 19 -0.73 12.28 20.83
C GLU A 19 -0.07 13.59 20.38
N THR A 20 1.24 13.55 20.12
CA THR A 20 1.97 14.71 19.59
C THR A 20 1.45 15.13 18.22
N ALA A 21 1.14 14.16 17.34
CA ALA A 21 0.55 14.44 16.04
C ALA A 21 -0.87 15.03 16.17
N ALA A 22 -1.69 14.49 17.07
CA ALA A 22 -3.04 14.98 17.34
C ALA A 22 -3.02 16.44 17.83
N GLY A 23 -2.19 16.75 18.83
CA GLY A 23 -2.02 18.12 19.32
C GLY A 23 -1.56 19.09 18.23
N ARG A 24 -0.70 18.65 17.31
CA ARG A 24 -0.31 19.45 16.15
C ARG A 24 -1.50 19.72 15.23
N TRP A 25 -2.32 18.72 14.91
CA TRP A 25 -3.50 18.87 14.06
C TRP A 25 -4.57 19.77 14.67
N ASP A 26 -4.73 19.73 16.00
CA ASP A 26 -5.64 20.62 16.75
C ASP A 26 -5.15 22.08 16.77
N SER A 27 -3.84 22.30 16.59
CA SER A 27 -3.25 23.65 16.51
C SER A 27 -3.37 24.33 15.13
N ILE A 28 -3.81 23.59 14.10
CA ILE A 28 -3.97 24.13 12.74
C ILE A 28 -5.24 24.97 12.68
N ALA A 29 -5.22 26.07 11.92
CA ALA A 29 -6.37 26.96 11.71
C ALA A 29 -7.51 26.30 10.90
N LYS A 30 -8.21 25.35 11.53
CA LYS A 30 -9.40 24.64 11.08
C LYS A 30 -10.30 24.39 12.31
N PRO A 31 -11.62 24.18 12.14
CA PRO A 31 -12.42 23.66 13.25
C PRO A 31 -11.86 22.31 13.71
N LEU A 32 -11.92 22.05 15.01
CA LEU A 32 -11.41 20.80 15.57
C LEU A 32 -12.06 19.60 14.86
N HIS A 33 -11.20 18.65 14.46
CA HIS A 33 -11.59 17.39 13.80
C HIS A 33 -12.35 17.53 12.46
N SER A 34 -12.37 18.72 11.85
CA SER A 34 -13.18 18.96 10.63
C SER A 34 -12.71 18.20 9.40
N LEU A 35 -11.48 17.67 9.38
CA LEU A 35 -10.97 16.88 8.25
C LEU A 35 -11.16 15.36 8.46
N GLY A 36 -11.76 14.95 9.59
CA GLY A 36 -12.19 13.59 9.87
C GLY A 36 -11.11 12.53 9.59
N LEU A 37 -11.42 11.61 8.68
CA LEU A 37 -10.55 10.49 8.30
C LEU A 37 -9.12 10.91 7.90
N LEU A 38 -8.94 12.11 7.38
CA LEU A 38 -7.59 12.59 7.04
C LEU A 38 -6.74 12.79 8.29
N GLU A 39 -7.29 13.37 9.35
CA GLU A 39 -6.58 13.59 10.61
C GLU A 39 -6.27 12.24 11.27
N GLU A 40 -7.28 11.37 11.35
CA GLU A 40 -7.16 10.02 11.90
C GLU A 40 -6.08 9.21 11.17
N ALA A 41 -6.04 9.27 9.83
CA ALA A 41 -5.04 8.57 9.03
C ALA A 41 -3.63 9.08 9.33
N ILE A 42 -3.41 10.40 9.39
CA ILE A 42 -2.09 10.96 9.64
C ILE A 42 -1.62 10.67 11.08
N ILE A 43 -2.52 10.77 12.07
CA ILE A 43 -2.21 10.40 13.46
C ILE A 43 -1.81 8.92 13.54
N ARG A 44 -2.56 8.02 12.88
CA ARG A 44 -2.21 6.59 12.87
C ARG A 44 -0.87 6.32 12.21
N ILE A 45 -0.55 7.02 11.12
CA ILE A 45 0.75 6.91 10.44
C ILE A 45 1.88 7.42 11.33
N ALA A 46 1.65 8.48 12.12
CA ALA A 46 2.62 8.94 13.11
C ALA A 46 2.99 7.85 14.12
N GLY A 47 1.99 7.10 14.60
CA GLY A 47 2.20 5.93 15.46
C GLY A 47 2.95 4.78 14.77
N MET A 48 2.72 4.57 13.47
CA MET A 48 3.46 3.56 12.69
C MET A 48 4.93 3.96 12.46
N GLN A 49 5.19 5.25 12.22
CA GLN A 49 6.53 5.78 11.97
C GLN A 49 7.27 6.17 13.25
N LYS A 50 6.59 6.13 14.41
CA LYS A 50 7.10 6.55 15.72
C LYS A 50 7.59 8.00 15.71
N THR A 51 6.88 8.86 14.99
CA THR A 51 7.19 10.29 14.87
C THR A 51 5.96 11.10 14.45
N ALA A 52 5.80 12.29 15.04
CA ALA A 52 4.77 13.25 14.62
C ALA A 52 5.14 13.99 13.32
N GLN A 53 6.39 13.88 12.85
CA GLN A 53 6.84 14.39 11.55
C GLN A 53 6.65 13.31 10.48
N VAL A 54 5.39 13.05 10.13
CA VAL A 54 5.01 12.04 9.13
C VAL A 54 5.62 12.35 7.76
N SER A 55 6.28 11.36 7.17
CA SER A 55 6.73 11.37 5.77
C SER A 55 6.08 10.23 5.00
N LEU A 56 5.37 10.55 3.91
CA LEU A 56 4.74 9.56 3.04
C LEU A 56 5.59 9.23 1.82
N SER A 57 6.89 9.52 1.85
CA SER A 57 7.81 9.18 0.76
C SER A 57 9.07 8.51 1.33
N PRO A 58 9.62 7.48 0.67
CA PRO A 58 9.12 6.86 -0.57
C PRO A 58 7.88 5.96 -0.37
N ARG A 59 7.16 5.66 -1.46
CA ARG A 59 6.00 4.73 -1.48
C ARG A 59 6.14 3.77 -2.64
N ALA A 60 5.72 2.53 -2.43
CA ALA A 60 5.68 1.50 -3.47
C ALA A 60 4.33 0.78 -3.50
N LEU A 61 3.94 0.34 -4.70
CA LEU A 61 2.85 -0.58 -4.99
C LEU A 61 3.46 -1.89 -5.49
N LEU A 62 3.38 -2.94 -4.67
CA LEU A 62 3.78 -4.29 -5.04
C LEU A 62 2.58 -4.99 -5.71
N VAL A 63 2.76 -5.51 -6.92
CA VAL A 63 1.73 -6.26 -7.63
C VAL A 63 2.20 -7.71 -7.76
N PHE A 64 1.57 -8.62 -7.03
CA PHE A 64 1.89 -10.04 -7.09
C PHE A 64 1.06 -10.72 -8.19
N CYS A 65 1.75 -11.27 -9.18
CA CYS A 65 1.16 -11.88 -10.37
C CYS A 65 1.24 -13.41 -10.24
N ALA A 66 0.09 -14.08 -10.37
CA ALA A 66 -0.02 -15.53 -10.24
C ALA A 66 -1.25 -16.07 -10.97
N ASP A 67 -1.14 -17.27 -11.51
CA ASP A 67 -2.26 -18.02 -12.04
C ASP A 67 -2.87 -18.96 -11.01
N ASN A 68 -4.12 -19.37 -11.28
CA ASN A 68 -4.88 -20.27 -10.42
C ASN A 68 -5.41 -21.44 -11.24
N GLY A 69 -5.03 -22.68 -10.87
CA GLY A 69 -5.42 -23.87 -11.62
C GLY A 69 -6.94 -24.10 -11.74
N VAL A 70 -7.74 -23.53 -10.82
CA VAL A 70 -9.21 -23.59 -10.87
C VAL A 70 -9.79 -22.90 -12.11
N VAL A 71 -9.04 -22.01 -12.77
CA VAL A 71 -9.45 -21.37 -14.03
C VAL A 71 -9.82 -22.40 -15.11
N ALA A 72 -9.15 -23.55 -15.13
CA ALA A 72 -9.46 -24.66 -16.04
C ALA A 72 -10.88 -25.23 -15.89
N GLN A 73 -11.58 -24.92 -14.79
CA GLN A 73 -12.97 -25.32 -14.54
C GLN A 73 -14.00 -24.30 -15.08
N GLY A 74 -13.57 -23.26 -15.81
CA GLY A 74 -14.48 -22.29 -16.43
C GLY A 74 -15.11 -21.30 -15.45
N VAL A 75 -14.44 -21.01 -14.32
CA VAL A 75 -14.94 -20.10 -13.28
C VAL A 75 -14.76 -18.61 -13.60
N THR A 76 -14.15 -18.28 -14.74
CA THR A 76 -13.82 -16.91 -15.17
C THR A 76 -14.17 -16.71 -16.65
N GLN A 77 -14.35 -15.44 -17.05
CA GLN A 77 -14.63 -15.02 -18.43
C GLN A 77 -13.37 -14.95 -19.31
N THR A 78 -12.19 -14.96 -18.70
CA THR A 78 -10.90 -14.87 -19.38
C THR A 78 -10.12 -16.16 -19.23
N ASP A 79 -9.29 -16.49 -20.22
CA ASP A 79 -8.34 -17.59 -20.07
C ASP A 79 -7.16 -17.21 -19.16
N GLN A 80 -6.34 -18.22 -18.86
CA GLN A 80 -5.16 -18.10 -18.01
C GLN A 80 -4.05 -17.24 -18.65
N SER A 81 -4.01 -17.11 -19.98
CA SER A 81 -2.97 -16.34 -20.68
C SER A 81 -3.03 -14.85 -20.37
N VAL A 82 -4.20 -14.34 -19.95
CA VAL A 82 -4.39 -12.94 -19.58
C VAL A 82 -3.48 -12.53 -18.44
N THR A 83 -3.18 -13.42 -17.48
CA THR A 83 -2.28 -13.11 -16.36
C THR A 83 -0.88 -12.76 -16.87
N ALA A 84 -0.32 -13.57 -17.78
CA ALA A 84 0.98 -13.31 -18.39
C ALA A 84 1.00 -11.99 -19.18
N ILE A 85 -0.03 -11.74 -19.99
CA ILE A 85 -0.17 -10.50 -20.77
C ILE A 85 -0.24 -9.26 -19.87
N VAL A 86 -1.02 -9.30 -18.79
CA VAL A 86 -1.13 -8.17 -17.85
C VAL A 86 0.16 -7.99 -17.06
N THR A 87 0.83 -9.08 -16.70
CA THR A 87 2.15 -9.05 -16.05
C THR A 87 3.19 -8.35 -16.92
N GLU A 88 3.26 -8.68 -18.20
CA GLU A 88 4.11 -7.97 -19.18
C GLU A 88 3.71 -6.50 -19.30
N ASN A 89 2.41 -6.20 -19.34
CA ASN A 89 1.95 -4.81 -19.41
C ASN A 89 2.35 -3.97 -18.19
N PHE A 90 2.54 -4.56 -17.00
CA PHE A 90 3.09 -3.84 -15.85
C PHE A 90 4.54 -3.41 -16.10
N THR A 91 5.37 -4.27 -16.71
CA THR A 91 6.78 -3.94 -17.02
C THR A 91 6.87 -2.86 -18.10
N LEU A 92 5.88 -2.80 -19.00
CA LEU A 92 5.76 -1.77 -20.03
C LEU A 92 5.09 -0.47 -19.55
N GLY A 93 4.62 -0.40 -18.31
CA GLY A 93 3.96 0.78 -17.77
C GLY A 93 2.56 1.05 -18.37
N LYS A 94 1.94 0.05 -19.00
CA LYS A 94 0.70 0.20 -19.79
C LYS A 94 -0.58 -0.05 -18.99
N THR A 95 -0.49 -0.62 -17.79
CA THR A 95 -1.68 -0.87 -16.97
C THR A 95 -2.22 0.42 -16.37
N SER A 96 -3.52 0.45 -16.07
CA SER A 96 -4.14 1.57 -15.35
C SER A 96 -3.43 1.86 -14.02
N SER A 97 -3.01 0.81 -13.31
CA SER A 97 -2.23 0.91 -12.08
C SER A 97 -0.88 1.60 -12.29
N CYS A 98 -0.16 1.33 -13.38
CA CYS A 98 1.09 2.04 -13.70
C CYS A 98 0.85 3.55 -13.88
N VAL A 99 -0.22 3.92 -14.60
CA VAL A 99 -0.59 5.32 -14.81
C VAL A 99 -0.94 6.00 -13.49
N MET A 100 -1.74 5.34 -12.63
CA MET A 100 -2.11 5.85 -11.31
C MET A 100 -0.90 5.98 -10.38
N ALA A 101 -0.03 4.97 -10.33
CA ALA A 101 1.19 4.98 -9.51
C ALA A 101 2.12 6.12 -9.91
N LYS A 102 2.32 6.33 -11.23
CA LYS A 102 3.10 7.47 -11.74
C LYS A 102 2.50 8.82 -11.33
N LYS A 103 1.17 8.98 -11.42
CA LYS A 103 0.50 10.22 -11.00
C LYS A 103 0.57 10.45 -9.48
N ALA A 104 0.55 9.38 -8.70
CA ALA A 104 0.66 9.44 -7.26
C ALA A 104 2.11 9.57 -6.76
N GLY A 105 3.13 9.44 -7.63
CA GLY A 105 4.54 9.43 -7.21
C GLY A 105 4.90 8.18 -6.39
N VAL A 106 4.38 7.02 -6.81
CA VAL A 106 4.56 5.72 -6.15
C VAL A 106 5.30 4.80 -7.12
N ASP A 107 6.32 4.11 -6.65
CA ASP A 107 7.03 3.09 -7.43
C ASP A 107 6.11 1.88 -7.62
N LEU A 108 6.00 1.34 -8.83
CA LEU A 108 5.22 0.11 -9.08
C LEU A 108 6.18 -1.04 -9.37
N ILE A 109 6.04 -2.12 -8.62
CA ILE A 109 6.92 -3.29 -8.70
C ILE A 109 6.05 -4.54 -8.95
N PRO A 110 5.98 -5.03 -10.20
CA PRO A 110 5.36 -6.33 -10.46
C PRO A 110 6.29 -7.45 -9.98
N VAL A 111 5.72 -8.46 -9.33
CA VAL A 111 6.41 -9.62 -8.79
C VAL A 111 5.69 -10.87 -9.27
N ASP A 112 6.33 -11.62 -10.14
CA ASP A 112 5.86 -12.95 -10.53
C ASP A 112 6.07 -13.92 -9.35
N ILE A 113 4.98 -14.52 -8.88
CA ILE A 113 4.99 -15.55 -7.84
C ILE A 113 4.36 -16.87 -8.31
N GLY A 114 4.03 -16.99 -9.61
CA GLY A 114 3.37 -18.18 -10.14
C GLY A 114 2.58 -17.96 -11.43
N VAL A 115 3.06 -17.14 -12.35
CA VAL A 115 2.50 -17.06 -13.72
C VAL A 115 2.89 -18.32 -14.50
N ALA A 116 1.94 -18.93 -15.22
CA ALA A 116 2.10 -20.21 -15.92
C ALA A 116 2.20 -20.08 -17.45
#